data_AF-A0A9N9YSV7-F1
#
_entry.id   AF-A0A9N9YSV7-F1
#
_cell.length_a   1.000
_cell.length_b   1.000
_cell.length_c   1.000
_cell.angle_alpha   90.00
_cell.angle_beta   90.00
_cell.angle_gamma   90.00
#
_symmetry.space_group_name_H-M   'P 1'
#
loop_
_entity.id
_entity.type
_entity.pdbx_description
1 polymer ?
#
loop_
_entity_poly.entity_id
_entity_poly.type
_entity_poly.pdbx_seq_one_letter_code
_entity_poly.pdbx_strand_id
1 'polypeptide(L)'
;MATDPDCQSVGYSEEVERYEKGGFHPVHLGDRYDKGRYRIVHKIGSGGYSTVWLAFDSQLLTWVALKIVEADKSVVFEEKIKTCHDFTSAWADGRT
;
A
#
# COMPACT_ATOMS: atom_id res chain seq x y z
N MET A 1 11.65 33.91 -23.61
CA MET A 1 10.76 33.13 -22.73
C MET A 1 11.42 31.77 -22.58
N ALA A 2 12.23 31.60 -21.53
CA ALA A 2 12.89 30.32 -21.27
C ALA A 2 11.89 29.42 -20.54
N THR A 3 11.51 28.32 -21.18
CA THR A 3 10.88 27.18 -20.50
C THR A 3 11.95 26.53 -19.65
N ASP A 4 11.80 26.59 -18.34
CA ASP A 4 12.68 25.92 -17.38
C ASP A 4 12.52 24.38 -17.54
N PRO A 5 13.57 23.65 -17.94
CA PRO A 5 13.49 22.21 -18.20
C PRO A 5 13.60 21.34 -16.95
N ASP A 6 13.71 21.91 -15.75
CA ASP A 6 14.02 21.14 -14.53
C ASP A 6 12.88 21.08 -13.50
N CYS A 7 11.62 21.28 -13.91
CA CYS A 7 10.47 20.83 -13.11
C CYS A 7 10.23 19.33 -13.32
N GLN A 8 11.27 18.50 -13.16
CA GLN A 8 11.03 17.10 -12.85
C GLN A 8 10.58 17.06 -11.40
N SER A 9 9.28 16.90 -11.19
CA SER A 9 8.69 16.75 -9.87
C SER A 9 9.35 15.57 -9.15
N VAL A 10 10.34 15.85 -8.31
CA VAL A 10 10.99 14.84 -7.49
C VAL A 10 9.98 14.41 -6.39
N GLY A 11 9.21 13.37 -6.70
CA GLY A 11 8.98 12.24 -5.78
C GLY A 11 8.08 12.44 -4.55
N TYR A 12 7.00 13.23 -4.63
CA TYR A 12 5.97 13.24 -3.57
C TYR A 12 4.63 12.62 -3.97
N SER A 13 4.36 12.51 -5.27
CA SER A 13 3.13 11.92 -5.80
C SER A 13 3.48 10.61 -6.49
N GLU A 14 2.63 9.59 -6.34
CA GLU A 14 2.74 8.38 -7.15
C GLU A 14 2.73 8.68 -8.65
N GLU A 15 3.42 7.83 -9.41
CA GLU A 15 3.43 7.86 -10.88
C GLU A 15 2.05 7.43 -11.40
N VAL A 16 1.27 8.39 -11.90
CA VAL A 16 -0.10 8.18 -12.40
C VAL A 16 -0.12 7.16 -13.56
N GLU A 17 0.97 7.07 -14.32
CA GLU A 17 1.16 6.14 -15.43
C GLU A 17 1.07 4.67 -14.99
N ARG A 18 1.28 4.39 -13.70
CA ARG A 18 1.22 3.03 -13.14
C ARG A 18 -0.20 2.56 -12.85
N TYR A 19 -1.23 3.39 -13.03
CA TYR A 19 -2.63 2.94 -12.96
C TYR A 19 -3.05 2.22 -14.25
N GLU A 20 -2.41 1.09 -14.51
CA GLU A 20 -2.63 0.26 -15.68
C GLU A 20 -2.80 -1.22 -15.28
N LYS A 21 -3.08 -2.05 -16.28
CA LYS A 21 -3.14 -3.51 -16.06
C LYS A 21 -1.78 -4.01 -15.58
N GLY A 22 -1.74 -4.62 -14.40
CA GLY A 22 -0.50 -5.10 -13.78
C GLY A 22 0.11 -4.12 -12.76
N GLY A 23 -0.28 -2.85 -12.81
CA GLY A 23 0.21 -1.79 -11.93
C GLY A 23 -0.66 -1.54 -10.70
N PHE A 24 -0.78 -0.28 -10.30
CA PHE A 24 -1.56 0.18 -9.15
C PHE A 24 -3.06 -0.07 -9.34
N HIS A 25 -3.68 -0.56 -8.27
CA HIS A 25 -5.14 -0.69 -8.21
C HIS A 25 -5.79 0.69 -7.94
N PRO A 26 -6.83 1.08 -8.70
CA PRO A 26 -7.59 2.29 -8.42
C PRO A 26 -8.39 2.12 -7.12
N VAL A 27 -8.33 3.11 -6.23
CA VAL A 27 -8.98 3.10 -4.92
C VAL A 27 -9.70 4.42 -4.70
N HIS A 28 -10.96 4.35 -4.26
CA HIS A 28 -11.79 5.50 -3.98
C HIS A 28 -12.13 5.59 -2.48
N LEU A 29 -12.43 6.82 -2.03
CA LEU A 29 -12.90 7.04 -0.67
C LEU A 29 -14.23 6.32 -0.46
N GLY A 30 -14.37 5.59 0.64
CA GLY A 30 -15.55 4.80 0.95
C GLY A 30 -15.54 3.38 0.37
N ASP A 31 -14.57 3.02 -0.48
CA ASP A 31 -14.39 1.64 -0.94
C ASP A 31 -14.26 0.69 0.25
N ARG A 32 -14.77 -0.52 0.06
CA ARG A 32 -14.79 -1.55 1.10
C ARG A 32 -14.09 -2.82 0.64
N TYR A 33 -13.08 -3.23 1.38
CA TYR A 33 -12.31 -4.45 1.15
C TYR A 33 -12.61 -5.52 2.20
N ASP A 34 -12.21 -6.76 1.89
CA ASP A 34 -12.42 -7.94 2.75
C ASP A 34 -13.87 -8.08 3.25
N LYS A 35 -14.79 -8.30 2.30
CA LYS A 35 -16.24 -8.47 2.58
C LYS A 35 -16.87 -7.35 3.41
N GLY A 36 -16.34 -6.13 3.30
CA GLY A 36 -16.87 -4.97 4.01
C GLY A 36 -16.14 -4.59 5.29
N ARG A 37 -15.11 -5.35 5.69
CA ARG A 37 -14.36 -5.11 6.94
C ARG A 37 -13.60 -3.80 6.90
N TYR A 38 -12.84 -3.53 5.84
CA TYR A 38 -11.97 -2.36 5.75
C TYR A 38 -12.58 -1.29 4.86
N ARG A 39 -12.98 -0.16 5.45
CA ARG A 39 -13.49 1.00 4.71
C ARG A 39 -12.40 2.04 4.50
N ILE A 40 -12.14 2.42 3.25
CA ILE A 40 -11.15 3.45 2.91
C ILE A 40 -11.60 4.84 3.35
N VAL A 41 -10.71 5.59 4.00
CA VAL A 41 -10.98 6.93 4.53
C VAL A 41 -10.08 8.00 3.92
N HIS A 42 -8.78 7.74 3.80
CA HIS A 42 -7.85 8.69 3.19
C HIS A 42 -6.61 7.99 2.64
N LYS A 43 -5.95 8.58 1.64
CA LYS A 43 -4.63 8.13 1.21
C LYS A 43 -3.58 8.70 2.16
N ILE A 44 -2.70 7.84 2.67
CA ILE A 44 -1.66 8.27 3.63
C ILE A 44 -0.25 8.09 3.08
N GLY A 45 -0.10 7.46 1.92
CA GLY A 45 1.16 7.46 1.21
C GLY A 45 1.18 6.61 -0.05
N SER A 46 2.31 6.66 -0.72
CA SER A 46 2.69 5.81 -1.84
C SER A 46 4.14 5.41 -1.65
N GLY A 47 4.43 4.13 -1.86
CA GLY A 47 5.78 3.61 -1.99
C GLY A 47 6.05 3.15 -3.42
N GLY A 48 7.29 2.78 -3.70
CA GLY A 48 7.72 2.44 -5.06
C GLY A 48 6.99 1.28 -5.75
N TYR A 49 6.17 0.48 -5.06
CA TYR A 49 5.38 -0.63 -5.64
C TYR A 49 4.00 -0.80 -4.97
N SER A 50 3.54 0.19 -4.22
CA SER A 50 2.31 0.07 -3.46
C SER A 50 1.75 1.42 -3.05
N THR A 51 0.44 1.52 -2.89
CA THR A 51 -0.21 2.65 -2.23
C THR A 51 -0.62 2.28 -0.81
N VAL A 52 -0.66 3.25 0.10
CA VAL A 52 -1.01 3.05 1.50
C VAL A 52 -2.19 3.95 1.86
N TRP A 53 -3.24 3.34 2.42
CA TRP A 53 -4.51 3.99 2.70
C TRP A 53 -4.87 3.84 4.17
N LEU A 54 -5.34 4.92 4.80
CA LEU A 54 -6.02 4.86 6.06
C LEU A 54 -7.39 4.21 5.84
N ALA A 55 -7.63 3.13 6.56
CA ALA A 55 -8.90 2.44 6.56
C ALA A 55 -9.41 2.25 7.99
N PHE A 56 -10.74 2.14 8.12
CA PHE A 56 -11.39 1.76 9.37
C PHE A 56 -11.76 0.27 9.32
N ASP A 57 -11.25 -0.51 10.26
CA ASP A 57 -11.63 -1.90 10.48
C ASP A 57 -12.95 -1.93 11.27
N SER A 58 -14.03 -2.34 10.61
CA SER A 58 -15.37 -2.38 11.21
C SER A 58 -15.58 -3.55 12.17
N GLN A 59 -14.72 -4.57 12.17
CA GLN A 59 -14.80 -5.70 13.10
C GLN A 59 -14.07 -5.40 14.41
N LEU A 60 -12.86 -4.83 14.31
CA LEU A 60 -12.05 -4.46 15.48
C LEU A 60 -12.30 -3.03 15.96
N LEU A 61 -13.12 -2.26 15.25
CA LEU A 61 -13.44 -0.86 15.52
C LEU A 61 -12.18 0.02 15.68
N THR A 62 -11.19 -0.21 14.83
CA THR A 62 -9.88 0.43 14.92
C THR A 62 -9.41 0.99 13.58
N TRP A 63 -8.47 1.93 13.64
CA TRP A 63 -7.81 2.51 12.48
C TRP A 63 -6.63 1.65 12.04
N VAL A 64 -6.55 1.36 10.75
CA VAL A 64 -5.48 0.54 10.16
C VAL A 64 -4.91 1.19 8.91
N ALA A 65 -3.67 0.85 8.60
CA ALA A 65 -3.05 1.17 7.32
C ALA A 65 -3.21 -0.02 6.36
N LEU A 66 -3.94 0.17 5.26
CA LEU A 66 -4.09 -0.81 4.20
C LEU A 66 -3.07 -0.54 3.10
N LYS A 67 -2.13 -1.47 2.92
CA LYS A 67 -1.15 -1.43 1.83
C LYS A 67 -1.66 -2.23 0.64
N ILE A 68 -1.80 -1.57 -0.51
CA ILE A 68 -2.26 -2.17 -1.75
C ILE A 68 -1.08 -2.20 -2.72
N VAL A 69 -0.61 -3.40 -3.02
CA VAL A 69 0.54 -3.67 -3.90
C VAL A 69 0.09 -3.71 -5.35
N GLU A 70 0.99 -3.38 -6.26
CA GLU A 70 0.77 -3.61 -7.69
C GLU A 70 0.36 -5.04 -8.02
N ALA A 71 -0.53 -5.19 -9.00
CA ALA A 71 -1.09 -6.48 -9.35
C ALA A 71 0.00 -7.50 -9.76
N ASP A 72 0.97 -7.10 -10.59
CA ASP A 72 2.04 -7.99 -11.06
C ASP A 72 3.07 -8.31 -9.96
N LYS A 73 3.17 -7.46 -8.94
CA LYS A 73 4.07 -7.67 -7.81
C LYS A 73 3.39 -8.40 -6.65
N SER A 74 2.07 -8.59 -6.69
CA SER A 74 1.29 -9.19 -5.61
C SER A 74 1.78 -10.60 -5.24
N VAL A 75 2.04 -11.46 -6.23
CA VAL A 75 2.60 -12.81 -6.06
C VAL A 75 3.99 -12.82 -5.41
N VAL A 76 4.86 -11.89 -5.78
CA VAL A 76 6.23 -11.78 -5.23
C VAL A 76 6.20 -11.26 -3.78
N PHE A 77 5.24 -10.39 -3.47
CA PHE A 77 5.08 -9.88 -2.10
C PHE A 77 4.49 -10.93 -1.16
N GLU A 78 3.63 -11.85 -1.62
CA GLU A 78 3.13 -12.94 -0.79
C GLU A 78 4.25 -13.82 -0.23
N GLU A 79 5.29 -14.09 -1.02
CA GLU A 79 6.46 -14.85 -0.57
C GLU A 79 7.26 -14.08 0.50
N LYS A 80 7.45 -12.77 0.31
CA LYS A 80 8.19 -11.92 1.25
C LYS A 80 7.43 -11.65 2.55
N ILE A 81 6.11 -11.51 2.49
CA ILE A 81 5.26 -11.33 3.69
C ILE A 81 5.34 -12.58 4.58
N LYS A 82 5.39 -13.78 4.00
CA LYS A 82 5.58 -15.03 4.75
C LYS A 82 6.94 -15.05 5.47
N THR A 83 8.03 -14.68 4.80
CA THR A 83 9.36 -14.62 5.43
C THR A 83 9.42 -13.64 6.61
N CYS A 84 8.74 -12.49 6.52
CA CYS A 84 8.71 -11.54 7.63
C CYS A 84 7.86 -12.01 8.82
N HIS A 85 6.79 -12.77 8.58
CA HIS A 85 5.99 -13.36 9.66
C HIS A 85 6.83 -14.34 10.49
N ASP A 86 7.66 -15.15 9.83
CA ASP A 86 8.58 -16.09 10.49
C ASP A 86 9.62 -15.33 11.33
N PHE A 87 10.10 -14.18 10.86
CA PHE A 87 11.04 -13.33 11.60
C PHE A 87 10.42 -12.72 12.87
N THR A 88 9.18 -12.23 12.79
CA THR A 88 8.47 -11.70 13.98
C THR A 88 8.14 -12.79 15.00
N SER A 89 7.89 -14.01 14.53
CA SER A 89 7.65 -15.17 15.40
C SER A 89 8.93 -15.60 16.11
N ALA A 90 10.07 -15.60 15.40
CA ALA A 90 11.38 -15.92 15.98
C ALA A 90 11.82 -14.95 17.08
N TRP A 91 11.36 -13.69 17.05
CA TRP A 91 11.68 -12.70 18.06
C TRP A 91 10.81 -12.82 19.33
N ALA A 92 9.63 -13.42 19.23
CA ALA A 92 8.74 -13.67 20.36
C ALA A 92 9.25 -14.81 21.28
N ASP A 93 10.15 -15.67 20.79
CA ASP A 93 10.61 -16.88 21.50
C ASP A 93 11.77 -16.66 22.49
N GLY A 94 12.14 -15.40 22.76
CA GLY A 94 12.88 -15.00 23.96
C GLY A 94 14.14 -15.82 24.29
N ARG A 95 14.97 -16.16 23.29
CA ARG A 95 16.24 -16.87 23.50
C ARG A 95 17.45 -16.09 23.00
N THR A 96 18.03 -15.31 23.89
CA THR A 96 19.47 -15.13 24.13
C THR A 96 19.69 -14.82 25.58
#